data_AF-A0A8T6VZE1-F1
#
_entry.id   AF-A0A8T6VZE1-F1
#
_cell.length_a   1.000
_cell.length_b   1.000
_cell.length_c   1.000
_cell.angle_alpha   90.00
_cell.angle_beta   90.00
_cell.angle_gamma   90.00
#
_symmetry.space_group_name_H-M   'P 1'
#
loop_
_entity.id
_entity.type
_entity.pdbx_description
1 polymer ?
#
loop_
_entity_poly.entity_id
_entity_poly.type
_entity_poly.pdbx_seq_one_letter_code
_entity_poly.pdbx_strand_id
1 'polypeptide(L)'
;MIPYGEFLENNHDLVPGAYSVEWWEQEVRAVNPERLEDGPPDFAEAVSLARELSVPLHPRYNLFWHDLSTADVAALSEVVEAGGRMDDGHLVMGEDVHGVSAKELLRDLGALHKARDGSIIVGRHSEALLLCLGLEAGEDGSLRRRREVPADRFDNPLALVSYLAGVEVRARAPTRIGARMGRPEKAKERKMKPPPHVIFPVGAAGGSQRLVNDAIRARRIQVEMGHRNCPSCGKRTPFSMCDCGTHTMALDEPSRQYVDMAKVMARARSRLGDSSMPNVKGVKGMVSKQKVPEPLEKGILRAKHNVFVFKDGTVRYDMTDVPVTHFRPGEIGLPVERARELGYTHAADGS
;
A
#
# COMPACT_ATOMS: atom_id res chain seq x y z
N MET A 1 -2.39 5.01 9.88
CA MET A 1 -3.13 6.28 9.87
C MET A 1 -4.47 6.01 9.19
N ILE A 2 -5.59 6.38 9.80
CA ILE A 2 -6.90 6.41 9.13
C ILE A 2 -7.21 7.89 8.90
N PRO A 3 -7.39 8.35 7.65
CA PRO A 3 -7.71 9.74 7.40
C PRO A 3 -9.13 10.05 7.89
N TYR A 4 -9.35 11.28 8.34
CA TYR A 4 -10.67 11.75 8.79
C TYR A 4 -11.75 11.53 7.72
N GLY A 5 -11.40 11.66 6.44
CA GLY A 5 -12.31 11.43 5.32
C GLY A 5 -12.98 10.05 5.34
N GLU A 6 -12.31 9.00 5.83
CA GLU A 6 -12.90 7.66 5.94
C GLU A 6 -14.03 7.61 6.98
N PHE A 7 -13.92 8.36 8.08
CA PHE A 7 -15.00 8.47 9.06
C PHE A 7 -16.20 9.23 8.47
N LEU A 8 -15.92 10.33 7.77
CA LEU A 8 -16.95 11.15 7.16
C LEU A 8 -17.70 10.43 6.03
N GLU A 9 -16.97 9.76 5.12
CA GLU A 9 -17.55 9.04 3.99
C GLU A 9 -18.39 7.84 4.45
N ASN A 10 -17.89 7.08 5.43
CA ASN A 10 -18.59 5.91 5.93
C ASN A 10 -19.62 6.23 7.02
N ASN A 11 -19.79 7.51 7.40
CA ASN A 11 -20.64 7.96 8.51
C ASN A 11 -20.37 7.17 9.79
N HIS A 12 -19.09 6.96 10.10
CA HIS A 12 -18.66 6.24 11.29
C HIS A 12 -18.36 7.25 12.40
N ASP A 13 -18.82 6.95 13.63
CA ASP A 13 -18.53 7.79 14.79
C ASP A 13 -17.03 7.97 15.00
N LEU A 14 -16.62 9.18 15.38
CA LEU A 14 -15.24 9.42 15.77
C LEU A 14 -14.94 8.63 17.05
N VAL A 15 -13.84 7.90 17.02
CA VAL A 15 -13.32 7.16 18.16
C VAL A 15 -12.15 7.92 18.78
N PRO A 16 -11.85 7.72 20.08
CA PRO A 16 -10.72 8.37 20.72
C PRO A 16 -9.40 8.12 19.96
N GLY A 17 -8.71 9.20 19.59
CA GLY A 17 -7.43 9.13 18.91
C GLY A 17 -6.29 8.75 19.86
N ALA A 18 -5.22 8.20 19.31
CA ALA A 18 -3.95 8.08 20.02
C ALA A 18 -3.42 9.47 20.40
N TYR A 19 -2.88 9.62 21.60
CA TYR A 19 -2.12 10.83 21.95
C TYR A 19 -0.80 10.85 21.16
N SER A 20 -0.79 11.58 20.04
CA SER A 20 0.30 11.61 19.07
C SER A 20 1.19 12.84 19.26
N VAL A 21 2.38 12.83 18.65
CA VAL A 21 3.32 13.94 18.72
C VAL A 21 2.68 15.21 18.18
N GLU A 22 1.94 15.12 17.08
CA GLU A 22 1.26 16.24 16.45
C GLU A 22 0.19 16.86 17.37
N TRP A 23 -0.51 16.04 18.16
CA TRP A 23 -1.46 16.53 19.17
C TRP A 23 -0.72 17.23 20.32
N TRP A 24 0.32 16.61 20.88
CA TRP A 24 1.15 17.23 21.91
C TRP A 24 1.74 18.57 21.45
N GLU A 25 2.23 18.64 20.21
CA GLU A 25 2.72 19.89 19.61
C GLU A 25 1.65 20.97 19.53
N GLN A 26 0.39 20.63 19.26
CA GLN A 26 -0.70 21.63 19.31
C GLN A 26 -0.95 22.12 20.75
N GLU A 27 -0.88 21.25 21.75
CA GLU A 27 -1.05 21.65 23.16
C GLU A 27 0.10 22.55 23.63
N VAL A 28 1.35 22.22 23.26
CA VAL A 28 2.50 23.09 23.52
C VAL A 28 2.36 24.41 22.76
N ARG A 29 2.01 24.39 21.47
CA ARG A 29 1.85 25.61 20.66
C ARG A 29 0.79 26.54 21.21
N ALA A 30 -0.27 26.01 21.83
CA ALA A 30 -1.31 26.83 22.44
C ALA A 30 -0.80 27.64 23.65
N VAL A 31 0.27 27.20 24.30
CA VAL A 31 0.84 27.83 25.51
C VAL A 31 2.16 28.56 25.21
N ASN A 32 3.07 27.91 24.47
CA ASN A 32 4.38 28.43 24.08
C ASN A 32 4.78 27.93 22.68
N PRO A 33 4.43 28.67 21.61
CA PRO A 33 4.78 28.32 20.23
C PRO A 33 6.28 28.19 19.95
N GLU A 34 7.09 29.05 20.57
CA GLU A 34 8.53 29.19 20.27
C GLU A 34 9.32 27.93 20.65
N ARG A 35 8.87 27.18 21.67
CA ARG A 35 9.53 25.94 22.08
C ARG A 35 9.62 24.91 20.95
N LEU A 36 8.70 24.89 19.98
CA LEU A 36 8.71 23.85 18.94
C LEU A 36 9.86 23.99 17.93
N GLU A 37 10.62 25.08 17.96
CA GLU A 37 11.75 25.31 17.07
C GLU A 37 13.01 24.51 17.46
N ASP A 38 13.13 24.12 18.74
CA ASP A 38 14.31 23.43 19.29
C ASP A 38 14.34 21.91 19.03
N GLY A 39 13.38 21.39 18.26
CA GLY A 39 13.25 19.96 17.99
C GLY A 39 12.63 19.16 19.15
N PRO A 40 12.56 17.81 19.03
CA PRO A 40 11.86 16.98 19.98
C PRO A 40 12.60 16.92 21.33
N PRO A 41 11.91 17.15 22.46
CA PRO A 41 12.55 17.15 23.77
C PRO A 41 13.14 15.78 24.10
N ASP A 42 14.24 15.79 24.86
CA ASP A 42 14.68 14.59 25.57
C ASP A 42 13.74 14.29 26.76
N PHE A 43 14.05 13.24 27.54
CA PHE A 43 13.13 12.82 28.61
C PHE A 43 13.06 13.85 29.74
N ALA A 44 14.21 14.33 30.22
CA ALA A 44 14.28 15.29 31.30
C ALA A 44 13.56 16.60 30.93
N GLU A 45 13.79 17.05 29.70
CA GLU A 45 13.15 18.22 29.15
C GLU A 45 11.63 18.02 28.97
N ALA A 46 11.19 16.87 28.46
CA ALA A 46 9.76 16.57 28.30
C ALA A 46 9.01 16.61 29.64
N VAL A 47 9.65 16.17 30.73
CA VAL A 47 9.09 16.26 32.08
C VAL A 47 9.06 17.69 32.59
N SER A 48 10.12 18.48 32.34
CA SER A 48 10.17 19.90 32.72
C SER A 48 9.05 20.67 32.02
N LEU A 49 8.93 20.51 30.70
CA LEU A 49 7.89 21.14 29.89
C LEU A 49 6.49 20.76 30.34
N ALA A 50 6.25 19.48 30.62
CA ALA A 50 4.94 19.02 31.10
C ALA A 50 4.55 19.70 32.42
N ARG A 51 5.52 19.94 33.32
CA ARG A 51 5.28 20.64 34.59
C ARG A 51 5.10 22.15 34.40
N GLU A 52 5.99 22.79 33.65
CA GLU A 52 6.02 24.24 33.45
C GLU A 52 4.80 24.74 32.67
N LEU A 53 4.45 24.03 31.59
CA LEU A 53 3.35 24.42 30.70
C LEU A 53 2.03 23.76 31.08
N SER A 54 2.01 22.88 32.08
CA SER A 54 0.83 22.09 32.48
C SER A 54 0.21 21.32 31.29
N VAL A 55 1.07 20.80 30.42
CA VAL A 55 0.69 19.93 29.29
C VAL A 55 0.97 18.46 29.63
N PRO A 56 0.31 17.49 28.98
CA PRO A 56 0.63 16.08 29.20
C PRO A 56 2.07 15.71 28.80
N LEU A 57 2.58 14.63 29.40
CA LEU A 57 3.89 14.08 29.09
C LEU A 57 3.99 13.73 27.60
N HIS A 58 5.12 14.11 26.99
CA HIS A 58 5.36 13.91 25.58
C HIS A 58 5.17 12.42 25.16
N PRO A 59 4.39 12.12 24.11
CA PRO A 59 3.90 10.78 23.79
C PRO A 59 4.99 9.76 23.45
N ARG A 60 6.19 10.22 23.05
CA ARG A 60 7.38 9.37 22.87
C ARG A 60 7.77 8.57 24.13
N TYR A 61 7.45 9.11 25.30
CA TYR A 61 7.77 8.53 26.61
C TYR A 61 6.59 7.78 27.24
N ASN A 62 5.41 7.82 26.62
CA ASN A 62 4.25 7.09 27.10
C ASN A 62 4.32 5.61 26.68
N LEU A 63 3.76 4.76 27.54
CA LEU A 63 3.58 3.33 27.30
C LEU A 63 2.09 2.99 27.28
N PHE A 64 1.74 1.72 27.09
CA PHE A 64 0.34 1.29 27.05
C PHE A 64 -0.27 1.12 28.44
N TRP A 65 -0.11 2.14 29.30
CA TRP A 65 -0.61 2.13 30.69
C TRP A 65 -2.10 1.84 30.81
N HIS A 66 -2.88 2.15 29.77
CA HIS A 66 -4.33 1.89 29.72
C HIS A 66 -4.70 0.43 29.49
N ASP A 67 -3.74 -0.44 29.14
CA ASP A 67 -3.97 -1.89 29.02
C ASP A 67 -3.74 -2.63 30.34
N LEU A 68 -3.13 -1.98 31.34
CA LEU A 68 -2.91 -2.55 32.67
C LEU A 68 -4.06 -2.18 33.61
N SER A 69 -4.30 -2.99 34.64
CA SER A 69 -5.12 -2.57 35.77
C SER A 69 -4.33 -1.69 36.76
N THR A 70 -5.02 -1.00 37.68
CA THR A 70 -4.34 -0.27 38.77
C THR A 70 -3.56 -1.20 39.69
N ALA A 71 -4.03 -2.44 39.88
CA ALA A 71 -3.33 -3.49 40.61
C ALA A 71 -2.04 -3.93 39.88
N ASP A 72 -2.08 -4.07 38.56
CA ASP A 72 -0.90 -4.42 37.75
C ASP A 72 0.17 -3.31 37.80
N VAL A 73 -0.25 -2.04 37.76
CA VAL A 73 0.66 -0.90 37.92
C VAL A 73 1.32 -0.92 39.31
N ALA A 74 0.56 -1.23 40.37
CA ALA A 74 1.09 -1.35 41.72
C ALA A 74 2.07 -2.51 41.86
N ALA A 75 1.70 -3.70 41.36
CA ALA A 75 2.57 -4.87 41.33
C ALA A 75 3.87 -4.59 40.56
N LEU A 76 3.78 -3.92 39.40
CA LEU A 76 4.97 -3.53 38.64
C LEU A 76 5.85 -2.55 39.41
N SER A 77 5.26 -1.57 40.09
CA SER A 77 5.99 -0.63 40.94
C SER A 77 6.73 -1.33 42.07
N GLU A 78 6.10 -2.29 42.74
CA GLU A 78 6.71 -3.05 43.84
C GLU A 78 7.84 -3.96 43.35
N VAL A 79 7.62 -4.66 42.23
CA VAL A 79 8.61 -5.53 41.60
C VAL A 79 9.84 -4.74 41.17
N VAL A 80 9.64 -3.58 40.54
CA VAL A 80 10.73 -2.71 40.10
C VAL A 80 11.46 -2.13 41.31
N GLU A 81 10.77 -1.68 42.36
CA GLU A 81 11.42 -1.18 43.56
C GLU A 81 12.24 -2.26 44.29
N ALA A 82 11.70 -3.46 44.44
CA ALA A 82 12.35 -4.53 45.19
C ALA A 82 13.50 -5.21 44.45
N GLY A 83 13.38 -5.37 43.14
CA GLY A 83 14.33 -6.13 42.32
C GLY A 83 15.09 -5.32 41.27
N GLY A 84 14.80 -4.03 41.13
CA GLY A 84 15.37 -3.15 40.11
C GLY A 84 16.56 -2.32 40.60
N ARG A 85 17.45 -2.01 39.68
CA ARG A 85 18.52 -1.01 39.85
C ARG A 85 18.79 -0.28 38.54
N MET A 86 19.24 0.96 38.62
CA MET A 86 19.81 1.66 37.48
C MET A 86 21.27 1.28 37.29
N ASP A 87 21.64 0.92 36.06
CA ASP A 87 23.00 0.57 35.66
C ASP A 87 23.28 1.18 34.28
N ASP A 88 24.25 2.09 34.19
CA ASP A 88 24.62 2.79 32.95
C ASP A 88 23.42 3.33 32.15
N GLY A 89 22.48 4.00 32.83
CA GLY A 89 21.25 4.54 32.22
C GLY A 89 20.16 3.51 31.88
N HIS A 90 20.36 2.23 32.22
CA HIS A 90 19.42 1.16 31.99
C HIS A 90 18.80 0.67 33.31
N LEU A 91 17.50 0.40 33.30
CA LEU A 91 16.86 -0.29 34.41
C LEU A 91 17.08 -1.80 34.25
N VAL A 92 17.74 -2.40 35.24
CA VAL A 92 18.06 -3.82 35.30
C VAL A 92 17.30 -4.46 36.45
N MET A 93 16.63 -5.59 36.19
CA MET A 93 15.90 -6.36 37.22
C MET A 93 15.92 -7.86 36.91
N GLY A 94 15.45 -8.70 37.84
CA GLY A 94 15.17 -10.11 37.59
C GLY A 94 13.88 -10.32 36.79
N GLU A 95 13.75 -11.45 36.07
CA GLU A 95 12.52 -11.77 35.32
C GLU A 95 11.29 -11.95 36.23
N ASP A 96 11.50 -12.57 37.39
CA ASP A 96 10.48 -12.79 38.41
C ASP A 96 10.96 -12.25 39.75
N VAL A 97 10.14 -11.44 40.39
CA VAL A 97 10.44 -10.84 41.70
C VAL A 97 9.24 -11.13 42.60
N HIS A 98 9.48 -11.81 43.71
CA HIS A 98 8.43 -12.20 44.67
C HIS A 98 7.25 -12.98 44.05
N GLY A 99 7.50 -13.76 43.00
CA GLY A 99 6.47 -14.58 42.32
C GLY A 99 5.61 -13.81 41.32
N VAL A 100 5.91 -12.54 41.07
CA VAL A 100 5.29 -11.72 40.02
C VAL A 100 6.25 -11.63 38.83
N SER A 101 5.74 -11.89 37.63
CA SER A 101 6.56 -11.82 36.41
C SER A 101 6.65 -10.39 35.88
N ALA A 102 7.79 -9.75 36.10
CA ALA A 102 8.09 -8.42 35.56
C ALA A 102 8.00 -8.43 34.02
N LYS A 103 8.40 -9.55 33.41
CA LYS A 103 8.40 -9.77 31.97
C LYS A 103 7.02 -9.66 31.34
N GLU A 104 6.01 -10.25 31.97
CA GLU A 104 4.63 -10.23 31.46
C GLU A 104 4.04 -8.82 31.55
N LEU A 105 4.21 -8.16 32.70
CA LEU A 105 3.76 -6.78 32.91
C LEU A 105 4.42 -5.80 31.93
N LEU A 106 5.74 -5.93 31.71
CA LEU A 106 6.46 -5.10 30.73
C LEU A 106 6.05 -5.38 29.29
N ARG A 107 5.70 -6.64 28.96
CA ARG A 107 5.19 -7.02 27.63
C ARG A 107 3.83 -6.36 27.38
N ASP A 108 2.92 -6.46 28.34
CA ASP A 108 1.56 -5.94 28.20
C ASP A 108 1.57 -4.40 28.19
N LEU A 109 2.48 -3.78 28.95
CA LEU A 109 2.76 -2.35 28.92
C LEU A 109 3.40 -1.87 27.59
N GLY A 110 3.94 -2.79 26.78
CA GLY A 110 4.68 -2.47 25.55
C GLY A 110 6.04 -1.81 25.81
N ALA A 111 6.63 -2.03 26.98
CA ALA A 111 7.95 -1.53 27.33
C ALA A 111 9.03 -2.40 26.69
N LEU A 112 9.70 -1.90 25.65
CA LEU A 112 10.78 -2.64 24.98
C LEU A 112 11.93 -2.94 25.96
N HIS A 113 12.25 -4.21 26.10
CA HIS A 113 13.28 -4.72 26.99
C HIS A 113 14.03 -5.90 26.36
N LYS A 114 15.22 -6.20 26.89
CA LYS A 114 15.97 -7.44 26.60
C LYS A 114 15.87 -8.37 27.79
N ALA A 115 15.53 -9.62 27.56
CA ALA A 115 15.53 -10.66 28.60
C ALA A 115 16.61 -11.69 28.25
N ARG A 116 17.55 -11.95 29.17
CA ARG A 116 18.63 -12.92 29.00
C ARG A 116 19.07 -13.46 30.35
N ASP A 117 19.25 -14.79 30.43
CA ASP A 117 19.80 -15.48 31.61
C ASP A 117 19.07 -15.12 32.92
N GLY A 118 17.75 -14.89 32.86
CA GLY A 118 16.92 -14.55 34.03
C GLY A 118 16.93 -13.06 34.43
N SER A 119 17.59 -12.20 33.65
CA SER A 119 17.62 -10.76 33.85
C SER A 119 16.92 -10.00 32.73
N ILE A 120 16.22 -8.93 33.10
CA ILE A 120 15.59 -7.96 32.21
C ILE A 120 16.39 -6.66 32.22
N ILE A 121 16.67 -6.14 31.03
CA ILE A 121 17.29 -4.84 30.82
C ILE A 121 16.33 -3.98 30.00
N VAL A 122 15.80 -2.93 30.62
CA VAL A 122 15.02 -1.88 29.96
C VAL A 122 16.00 -0.78 29.54
N GLY A 123 15.91 -0.35 28.27
CA GLY A 123 16.79 0.69 27.73
C GLY A 123 16.10 2.03 27.63
N ARG A 124 15.63 2.38 26.42
CA ARG A 124 15.01 3.68 26.09
C ARG A 124 13.79 4.10 26.93
N HIS A 125 13.27 3.23 27.80
CA HIS A 125 12.08 3.46 28.63
C HIS A 125 12.39 3.55 30.13
N SER A 126 13.64 3.36 30.56
CA SER A 126 14.00 3.25 31.98
C SER A 126 13.49 4.43 32.81
N GLU A 127 13.86 5.65 32.42
CA GLU A 127 13.51 6.85 33.19
C GLU A 127 12.00 7.13 33.16
N ALA A 128 11.37 6.97 31.99
CA ALA A 128 9.92 7.13 31.83
C ALA A 128 9.14 6.13 32.68
N LEU A 129 9.63 4.88 32.75
CA LEU A 129 9.03 3.82 33.55
C LEU A 129 9.16 4.14 35.04
N LEU A 130 10.36 4.51 35.52
CA LEU A 130 10.57 4.92 36.91
C LEU A 130 9.66 6.11 37.29
N LEU A 131 9.59 7.14 36.44
CA LEU A 131 8.72 8.29 36.66
C LEU A 131 7.26 7.85 36.82
N CYS A 132 6.74 7.06 35.88
CA CYS A 132 5.35 6.61 35.86
C CYS A 132 5.00 5.61 36.98
N LEU A 133 5.99 4.88 37.50
CA LEU A 133 5.83 4.01 38.67
C LEU A 133 6.00 4.75 40.01
N GLY A 134 6.28 6.06 39.99
CA GLY A 134 6.48 6.82 41.22
C GLY A 134 7.80 6.49 41.92
N LEU A 135 8.79 6.03 41.17
CA LEU A 135 10.14 5.69 41.63
C LEU A 135 11.16 6.73 41.15
N GLU A 136 12.30 6.75 41.82
CA GLU A 136 13.49 7.49 41.41
C GLU A 136 14.75 6.70 41.75
N ALA A 137 15.84 6.96 41.01
CA ALA A 137 17.12 6.32 41.25
C ALA A 137 18.01 7.20 42.15
N GLY A 138 18.68 6.57 43.12
CA GLY A 138 19.77 7.16 43.88
C GLY A 138 21.06 7.23 43.09
N GLU A 139 22.07 7.92 43.64
CA GLU A 139 23.40 8.05 43.01
C GLU A 139 24.13 6.70 42.87
N ASP A 140 23.80 5.74 43.73
CA ASP A 140 24.33 4.37 43.72
C ASP A 140 23.54 3.43 42.78
N GLY A 141 22.55 3.95 42.07
CA GLY A 141 21.66 3.17 41.19
C GLY A 141 20.55 2.43 41.93
N SER A 142 20.48 2.51 43.26
CA SER A 142 19.36 1.94 44.03
C SER A 142 18.06 2.68 43.70
N LEU A 143 16.93 1.97 43.73
CA LEU A 143 15.62 2.56 43.48
C LEU A 143 14.92 2.86 44.80
N ARG A 144 14.27 4.03 44.86
CA ARG A 144 13.48 4.44 46.01
C ARG A 144 12.12 4.98 45.58
N ARG A 145 11.13 4.81 46.44
CA ARG A 145 9.79 5.34 46.23
C ARG A 145 9.74 6.85 46.39
N ARG A 146 9.32 7.55 45.33
CA ARG A 146 9.03 8.99 45.30
C ARG A 146 7.59 9.28 45.74
N ARG A 147 6.64 8.40 45.40
CA ARG A 147 5.21 8.56 45.74
C ARG A 147 4.61 7.24 46.22
N GLU A 148 3.70 7.33 47.18
CA GLU A 148 2.86 6.19 47.58
C GLU A 148 2.03 5.71 46.38
N VAL A 149 1.69 4.42 46.33
CA VAL A 149 0.90 3.81 45.25
C VAL A 149 -0.47 3.40 45.79
N PRO A 150 -1.44 4.32 45.92
CA PRO A 150 -2.75 4.01 46.47
C PRO A 150 -3.68 3.48 45.37
N ALA A 151 -3.39 2.29 44.84
CA ALA A 151 -4.09 1.71 43.69
C ALA A 151 -5.62 1.67 43.86
N ASP A 152 -6.09 1.38 45.08
CA ASP A 152 -7.52 1.30 45.43
C ASP A 152 -8.25 2.65 45.40
N ARG A 153 -7.53 3.78 45.30
CA ARG A 153 -8.13 5.13 45.22
C ARG A 153 -8.41 5.59 43.79
N PHE A 154 -8.01 4.82 42.79
CA PHE A 154 -8.12 5.21 41.39
C PHE A 154 -8.94 4.19 40.60
N ASP A 155 -9.90 4.68 39.84
CA ASP A 155 -10.78 3.84 39.00
C ASP A 155 -10.14 3.44 37.67
N ASN A 156 -9.05 4.11 37.27
CA ASN A 156 -8.35 3.82 36.02
C ASN A 156 -6.82 3.96 36.16
N PRO A 157 -6.06 3.16 35.40
CA PRO A 157 -4.59 3.12 35.49
C PRO A 157 -3.92 4.43 35.07
N LEU A 158 -4.49 5.18 34.11
CA LEU A 158 -3.90 6.44 33.64
C LEU A 158 -3.94 7.53 34.71
N ALA A 159 -5.00 7.59 35.51
CA ALA A 159 -5.11 8.51 36.64
C ALA A 159 -4.07 8.18 37.72
N LEU A 160 -3.90 6.89 38.05
CA LEU A 160 -2.86 6.43 38.97
C LEU A 160 -1.47 6.80 38.43
N VAL A 161 -1.17 6.46 37.18
CA VAL A 161 0.13 6.75 36.55
C VAL A 161 0.41 8.25 36.48
N SER A 162 -0.59 9.07 36.16
CA SER A 162 -0.45 10.54 36.15
C SER A 162 -0.15 11.08 37.55
N TYR A 163 -0.83 10.54 38.57
CA TYR A 163 -0.56 10.87 39.97
C TYR A 163 0.87 10.47 40.37
N LEU A 164 1.33 9.28 40.00
CA LEU A 164 2.68 8.80 40.29
C LEU A 164 3.74 9.63 39.57
N ALA A 165 3.55 9.94 38.30
CA ALA A 165 4.45 10.78 37.49
C ALA A 165 4.51 12.24 37.97
N GLY A 166 3.41 12.74 38.54
CA GLY A 166 3.24 14.16 38.88
C GLY A 166 3.02 15.06 37.66
N VAL A 167 2.67 14.47 36.53
CA VAL A 167 2.30 15.12 35.26
C VAL A 167 1.21 14.28 34.59
N GLU A 168 0.38 14.88 33.74
CA GLU A 168 -0.67 14.13 33.04
C GLU A 168 -0.07 13.13 32.05
N VAL A 169 -0.49 11.86 32.10
CA VAL A 169 -0.11 10.81 31.16
C VAL A 169 -1.36 10.34 30.42
N ARG A 170 -1.36 10.52 29.09
CA ARG A 170 -2.51 10.16 28.23
C ARG A 170 -2.37 8.80 27.58
N ALA A 171 -3.53 8.24 27.20
CA ALA A 171 -3.62 6.97 26.49
C ALA A 171 -2.86 7.00 25.17
N ARG A 172 -1.87 6.11 25.03
CA ARG A 172 -1.07 6.02 23.81
C ARG A 172 -1.83 5.42 22.62
N ALA A 173 -2.74 4.48 22.85
CA ALA A 173 -3.45 3.76 21.78
C ALA A 173 -4.84 3.28 22.23
N PRO A 174 -5.74 4.19 22.65
CA PRO A 174 -7.04 3.83 23.22
C PRO A 174 -7.96 3.09 22.24
N THR A 175 -7.74 3.26 20.93
CA THR A 175 -8.51 2.60 19.87
C THR A 175 -7.61 1.67 19.07
N ARG A 176 -8.04 0.42 18.88
CA ARG A 176 -7.40 -0.58 18.03
C ARG A 176 -8.27 -0.90 16.82
N ILE A 177 -7.65 -1.03 15.65
CA ILE A 177 -8.35 -1.33 14.40
C ILE A 177 -7.94 -2.73 13.95
N GLY A 178 -8.92 -3.62 13.82
CA GLY A 178 -8.72 -4.95 13.27
C GLY A 178 -8.59 -4.91 11.75
N ALA A 179 -7.76 -5.78 11.18
CA ALA A 179 -7.63 -5.95 9.74
C ALA A 179 -7.58 -7.44 9.38
N ARG A 180 -8.13 -7.78 8.20
CA ARG A 180 -7.98 -9.10 7.59
C ARG A 180 -7.36 -8.95 6.21
N MET A 181 -6.46 -9.86 5.85
CA MET A 181 -5.83 -9.84 4.53
C MET A 181 -6.89 -10.04 3.44
N GLY A 182 -7.01 -9.03 2.57
CA GLY A 182 -7.98 -9.02 1.48
C GLY A 182 -7.45 -9.69 0.22
N ARG A 183 -7.72 -9.07 -0.93
CA ARG A 183 -7.16 -9.52 -2.20
C ARG A 183 -5.72 -9.00 -2.33
N PRO A 184 -4.73 -9.87 -2.64
CA PRO A 184 -3.38 -9.40 -2.94
C PRO A 184 -3.34 -8.43 -4.12
N GLU A 185 -2.27 -7.64 -4.17
CA GLU A 185 -1.97 -6.76 -5.29
C GLU A 185 -1.95 -7.53 -6.62
N LYS A 186 -2.29 -6.83 -7.70
CA LYS A 186 -2.27 -7.38 -9.05
C LYS A 186 -1.53 -6.42 -9.97
N ALA A 187 -0.49 -6.92 -10.62
CA ALA A 187 0.18 -6.27 -11.76
C ALA A 187 0.35 -7.31 -12.87
N LYS A 188 -0.56 -7.32 -13.86
CA LYS A 188 -0.48 -8.28 -14.97
C LYS A 188 -1.23 -7.85 -16.22
N GLU A 189 -0.72 -8.30 -17.36
CA GLU A 189 -1.39 -8.18 -18.65
C GLU A 189 -2.82 -8.77 -18.61
N ARG A 190 -3.77 -8.03 -19.17
CA ARG A 190 -5.15 -8.48 -19.30
C ARG A 190 -5.34 -9.29 -20.56
N LYS A 191 -5.30 -10.62 -20.39
CA LYS A 191 -5.41 -11.59 -21.48
C LYS A 191 -6.82 -12.15 -21.63
N MET A 192 -7.28 -12.30 -22.87
CA MET A 192 -8.42 -13.16 -23.18
C MET A 192 -8.03 -14.64 -23.02
N LYS A 193 -9.02 -15.53 -22.91
CA LYS A 193 -8.81 -16.98 -22.87
C LYS A 193 -9.43 -17.65 -24.10
N PRO A 194 -8.62 -18.27 -24.98
CA PRO A 194 -7.18 -18.09 -25.16
C PRO A 194 -6.82 -16.66 -25.62
N PRO A 195 -5.54 -16.25 -25.48
CA PRO A 195 -5.11 -14.88 -25.78
C PRO A 195 -4.80 -14.70 -27.28
N PRO A 196 -5.56 -13.85 -28.00
CA PRO A 196 -5.29 -13.57 -29.41
C PRO A 196 -4.23 -12.47 -29.58
N HIS A 197 -3.50 -12.54 -30.68
CA HIS A 197 -2.68 -11.43 -31.19
C HIS A 197 -3.50 -10.51 -32.12
N VAL A 198 -4.55 -11.05 -32.76
CA VAL A 198 -5.38 -10.32 -33.72
C VAL A 198 -6.84 -10.72 -33.62
N ILE A 199 -7.73 -9.75 -33.81
CA ILE A 199 -9.18 -9.99 -33.92
C ILE A 199 -9.52 -10.38 -35.37
N PHE A 200 -9.01 -11.54 -35.79
CA PHE A 200 -9.28 -12.13 -37.11
C PHE A 200 -9.87 -13.54 -36.92
N PRO A 201 -11.03 -13.86 -37.51
CA PRO A 201 -11.66 -15.16 -37.35
C PRO A 201 -10.91 -16.23 -38.16
N VAL A 202 -10.42 -17.27 -37.47
CA VAL A 202 -9.76 -18.44 -38.10
C VAL A 202 -10.63 -19.69 -38.11
N GLY A 203 -11.81 -19.64 -37.46
CA GLY A 203 -12.74 -20.77 -37.40
C GLY A 203 -12.09 -22.03 -36.82
N ALA A 204 -12.43 -23.19 -37.40
CA ALA A 204 -11.80 -24.47 -37.07
C ALA A 204 -10.40 -24.64 -37.71
N ALA A 205 -10.11 -23.87 -38.77
CA ALA A 205 -8.86 -24.00 -39.52
C ALA A 205 -7.61 -23.56 -38.72
N GLY A 206 -7.80 -22.79 -37.65
CA GLY A 206 -6.71 -22.44 -36.73
C GLY A 206 -6.41 -23.47 -35.63
N GLY A 207 -7.09 -24.63 -35.61
CA GLY A 207 -6.88 -25.65 -34.59
C GLY A 207 -7.24 -25.20 -33.16
N SER A 208 -6.78 -25.94 -32.16
CA SER A 208 -7.05 -25.66 -30.73
C SER A 208 -6.44 -24.33 -30.26
N GLN A 209 -5.29 -23.96 -30.84
CA GLN A 209 -4.56 -22.74 -30.50
C GLN A 209 -5.00 -21.51 -31.30
N ARG A 210 -5.91 -21.68 -32.28
CA ARG A 210 -6.44 -20.62 -33.15
C ARG A 210 -5.33 -19.92 -33.94
N LEU A 211 -4.37 -20.66 -34.46
CA LEU A 211 -3.24 -20.12 -35.21
C LEU A 211 -3.66 -19.71 -36.63
N VAL A 212 -3.33 -18.48 -37.00
CA VAL A 212 -3.46 -17.99 -38.38
C VAL A 212 -2.54 -18.79 -39.30
N ASN A 213 -1.38 -19.23 -38.80
CA ASN A 213 -0.41 -20.04 -39.53
C ASN A 213 -1.01 -21.37 -40.02
N ASP A 214 -1.86 -22.01 -39.21
CA ASP A 214 -2.57 -23.22 -39.62
C ASP A 214 -3.69 -22.93 -40.62
N ALA A 215 -4.41 -21.81 -40.44
CA ALA A 215 -5.41 -21.36 -41.40
C ALA A 215 -4.82 -21.05 -42.79
N ILE A 216 -3.54 -20.64 -42.88
CA ILE A 216 -2.82 -20.45 -44.15
C ILE A 216 -2.59 -21.79 -44.85
N ARG A 217 -2.27 -22.86 -44.12
CA ARG A 217 -2.07 -24.21 -44.69
C ARG A 217 -3.35 -24.74 -45.34
N ALA A 218 -4.51 -24.42 -44.77
CA ALA A 218 -5.82 -24.74 -45.34
C ALA A 218 -6.16 -23.96 -46.63
N ARG A 219 -5.35 -22.95 -47.01
CA ARG A 219 -5.52 -22.00 -48.13
C ARG A 219 -6.81 -21.16 -48.06
N ARG A 220 -7.98 -21.79 -48.16
CA ARG A 220 -9.28 -21.13 -48.13
C ARG A 220 -10.07 -21.56 -46.91
N ILE A 221 -10.46 -20.60 -46.08
CA ILE A 221 -11.28 -20.85 -44.89
C ILE A 221 -12.67 -20.24 -45.05
N GLN A 222 -13.69 -20.91 -44.54
CA GLN A 222 -15.05 -20.37 -44.49
C GLN A 222 -15.29 -19.75 -43.10
N VAL A 223 -15.50 -18.44 -43.05
CA VAL A 223 -15.67 -17.68 -41.80
C VAL A 223 -16.75 -16.62 -41.97
N GLU A 224 -17.38 -16.25 -40.86
CA GLU A 224 -18.41 -15.22 -40.85
C GLU A 224 -17.79 -13.84 -40.69
N MET A 225 -17.97 -12.98 -41.68
CA MET A 225 -17.41 -11.63 -41.75
C MET A 225 -18.41 -10.68 -42.41
N GLY A 226 -18.31 -9.39 -42.10
CA GLY A 226 -19.15 -8.35 -42.71
C GLY A 226 -18.86 -8.17 -44.21
N HIS A 227 -19.89 -7.79 -44.98
CA HIS A 227 -19.71 -7.40 -46.39
C HIS A 227 -19.40 -5.92 -46.50
N ARG A 228 -18.36 -5.57 -47.27
CA ARG A 228 -17.97 -4.17 -47.50
C ARG A 228 -17.72 -3.92 -48.97
N ASN A 229 -18.00 -2.72 -49.46
CA ASN A 229 -17.66 -2.28 -50.81
C ASN A 229 -16.63 -1.15 -50.80
N CYS A 230 -15.76 -1.14 -51.80
CA CYS A 230 -14.91 0.00 -52.07
C CYS A 230 -15.70 1.05 -52.87
N PRO A 231 -15.81 2.31 -52.41
CA PRO A 231 -16.49 3.36 -53.18
C PRO A 231 -15.70 3.79 -54.41
N SER A 232 -14.37 3.60 -54.44
CA SER A 232 -13.52 4.01 -55.57
C SER A 232 -13.53 3.00 -56.72
N CYS A 233 -13.41 1.69 -56.44
CA CYS A 233 -13.28 0.67 -57.48
C CYS A 233 -14.42 -0.37 -57.51
N GLY A 234 -15.46 -0.21 -56.67
CA GLY A 234 -16.62 -1.11 -56.61
C GLY A 234 -16.36 -2.49 -56.02
N LYS A 235 -15.10 -2.85 -55.73
CA LYS A 235 -14.73 -4.19 -55.25
C LYS A 235 -15.35 -4.52 -53.90
N ARG A 236 -15.98 -5.69 -53.80
CA ARG A 236 -16.48 -6.26 -52.54
C ARG A 236 -15.36 -6.97 -51.76
N THR A 237 -15.31 -6.76 -50.46
CA THR A 237 -14.29 -7.32 -49.56
C THR A 237 -14.77 -7.32 -48.11
N PRO A 238 -14.33 -8.25 -47.25
CA PRO A 238 -14.61 -8.17 -45.81
C PRO A 238 -13.71 -7.19 -45.06
N PHE A 239 -12.63 -6.69 -45.68
CA PHE A 239 -11.63 -5.87 -45.01
C PHE A 239 -11.99 -4.39 -45.01
N SER A 240 -11.58 -3.67 -43.97
CA SER A 240 -11.76 -2.22 -43.84
C SER A 240 -11.04 -1.41 -44.93
N MET A 241 -10.03 -1.99 -45.58
CA MET A 241 -9.23 -1.33 -46.61
C MET A 241 -9.19 -2.15 -47.91
N CYS A 242 -9.60 -1.54 -49.01
CA CYS A 242 -9.51 -2.15 -50.34
C CYS A 242 -8.04 -2.30 -50.79
N ASP A 243 -7.79 -3.13 -51.79
CA ASP A 243 -6.47 -3.28 -52.41
C ASP A 243 -6.01 -1.98 -53.11
N CYS A 244 -6.94 -1.14 -53.57
CA CYS A 244 -6.64 0.20 -54.11
C CYS A 244 -6.33 1.27 -53.04
N GLY A 245 -6.31 0.90 -51.75
CA GLY A 245 -6.01 1.82 -50.65
C GLY A 245 -7.19 2.64 -50.13
N THR A 246 -8.36 2.57 -50.76
CA THR A 246 -9.57 3.27 -50.26
C THR A 246 -10.24 2.51 -49.10
N HIS A 247 -10.72 3.24 -48.10
CA HIS A 247 -11.52 2.67 -47.00
C HIS A 247 -12.87 2.17 -47.52
N THR A 248 -13.26 0.96 -47.13
CA THR A 248 -14.50 0.34 -47.61
C THR A 248 -15.69 0.72 -46.74
N MET A 249 -16.90 0.73 -47.30
CA MET A 249 -18.15 1.00 -46.59
C MET A 249 -18.88 -0.31 -46.31
N ALA A 250 -19.55 -0.41 -45.15
CA ALA A 250 -20.35 -1.59 -44.83
C ALA A 250 -21.59 -1.65 -45.74
N LEU A 251 -21.94 -2.85 -46.20
CA LEU A 251 -23.10 -3.09 -47.06
C LEU A 251 -24.23 -3.77 -46.27
N ASP A 252 -24.15 -5.10 -46.16
CA ASP A 252 -25.21 -5.98 -45.69
C ASP A 252 -24.84 -6.64 -44.35
N GLU A 253 -25.76 -7.43 -43.81
CA GLU A 253 -25.49 -8.24 -42.62
C GLU A 253 -24.32 -9.22 -42.85
N PRO A 254 -23.49 -9.48 -41.82
CA PRO A 254 -22.43 -10.46 -41.91
C PRO A 254 -22.95 -11.83 -42.32
N SER A 255 -22.22 -12.50 -43.21
CA SER A 255 -22.53 -13.89 -43.56
C SER A 255 -21.25 -14.69 -43.76
N ARG A 256 -21.40 -16.02 -43.89
CA ARG A 256 -20.27 -16.92 -44.13
C ARG A 256 -19.70 -16.68 -45.53
N GLN A 257 -18.41 -16.39 -45.60
CA GLN A 257 -17.68 -16.16 -46.84
C GLN A 257 -16.35 -16.91 -46.85
N TYR A 258 -15.85 -17.23 -48.05
CA TYR A 258 -14.55 -17.86 -48.23
C TYR A 258 -13.45 -16.80 -48.28
N VAL A 259 -12.43 -16.96 -47.45
CA VAL A 259 -11.26 -16.08 -47.38
C VAL A 259 -10.02 -16.84 -47.80
N ASP A 260 -9.28 -16.30 -48.77
CA ASP A 260 -7.97 -16.80 -49.17
C ASP A 260 -6.90 -16.28 -48.21
N MET A 261 -6.47 -17.15 -47.29
CA MET A 261 -5.51 -16.80 -46.23
C MET A 261 -4.11 -16.56 -46.78
N ALA A 262 -3.73 -17.23 -47.87
CA ALA A 262 -2.43 -17.02 -48.52
C ALA A 262 -2.34 -15.60 -49.10
N LYS A 263 -3.41 -15.15 -49.77
CA LYS A 263 -3.48 -13.78 -50.31
C LYS A 263 -3.47 -12.71 -49.23
N VAL A 264 -4.24 -12.90 -48.15
CA VAL A 264 -4.29 -11.95 -47.03
C VAL A 264 -2.92 -11.85 -46.36
N MET A 265 -2.25 -12.98 -46.14
CA MET A 265 -0.93 -13.00 -45.52
C MET A 265 0.15 -12.39 -46.43
N ALA A 266 0.13 -12.68 -47.74
CA ALA A 266 1.06 -12.10 -48.70
C ALA A 266 0.96 -10.57 -48.73
N ARG A 267 -0.26 -10.03 -48.71
CA ARG A 267 -0.52 -8.58 -48.60
C ARG A 267 0.03 -8.00 -47.30
N ALA A 268 -0.19 -8.67 -46.17
CA ALA A 268 0.30 -8.22 -44.88
C ALA A 268 1.85 -8.18 -44.83
N ARG A 269 2.52 -9.22 -45.35
CA ARG A 269 3.99 -9.27 -45.43
C ARG A 269 4.56 -8.19 -46.33
N SER A 270 3.99 -8.01 -47.53
CA SER A 270 4.44 -6.99 -48.48
C SER A 270 4.38 -5.58 -47.88
N ARG A 271 3.35 -5.28 -47.08
CA ARG A 271 3.20 -3.99 -46.40
C ARG A 271 4.15 -3.79 -45.23
N LEU A 272 4.43 -4.85 -44.48
CA LEU A 272 5.35 -4.79 -43.34
C LEU A 272 6.82 -4.80 -43.77
N GLY A 273 7.14 -5.16 -45.01
CA GLY A 273 8.52 -5.32 -45.48
C GLY A 273 9.28 -6.43 -44.76
N ASP A 274 8.57 -7.34 -44.09
CA ASP A 274 9.16 -8.34 -43.20
C ASP A 274 8.64 -9.75 -43.55
N SER A 275 9.58 -10.67 -43.74
CA SER A 275 9.32 -12.07 -44.10
C SER A 275 9.09 -12.98 -42.89
N SER A 276 9.38 -12.51 -41.67
CA SER A 276 9.24 -13.29 -40.45
C SER A 276 7.78 -13.67 -40.15
N MET A 277 7.61 -14.92 -39.73
CA MET A 277 6.33 -15.57 -39.49
C MET A 277 6.24 -16.06 -38.04
N PRO A 278 6.02 -15.15 -37.07
CA PRO A 278 5.69 -15.59 -35.72
C PRO A 278 4.37 -16.37 -35.73
N ASN A 279 4.13 -17.13 -34.68
CA ASN A 279 2.85 -17.80 -34.48
C ASN A 279 1.77 -16.78 -34.09
N VAL A 280 0.93 -16.39 -35.05
CA VAL A 280 -0.14 -15.40 -34.84
C VAL A 280 -1.42 -16.11 -34.39
N LYS A 281 -1.97 -15.71 -33.25
CA LYS A 281 -3.23 -16.25 -32.69
C LYS A 281 -4.40 -15.34 -33.09
N GLY A 282 -5.39 -15.91 -33.77
CA GLY A 282 -6.65 -15.26 -34.11
C GLY A 282 -7.75 -15.55 -33.10
N VAL A 283 -8.99 -15.24 -33.49
CA VAL A 283 -10.20 -15.58 -32.73
C VAL A 283 -10.97 -16.71 -33.42
N LYS A 284 -11.77 -17.48 -32.66
CA LYS A 284 -12.59 -18.55 -33.25
C LYS A 284 -13.65 -17.97 -34.18
N GLY A 285 -14.23 -16.83 -33.82
CA GLY A 285 -15.23 -16.11 -34.59
C GLY A 285 -15.38 -14.69 -34.07
N MET A 286 -15.94 -13.82 -34.91
CA MET A 286 -16.20 -12.42 -34.55
C MET A 286 -17.49 -12.31 -33.75
N VAL A 287 -17.44 -11.53 -32.67
CA VAL A 287 -18.61 -11.20 -31.81
C VAL A 287 -19.15 -9.79 -32.06
N SER A 288 -18.40 -8.95 -32.78
CA SER A 288 -18.80 -7.59 -33.13
C SER A 288 -19.98 -7.59 -34.12
N LYS A 289 -20.92 -6.64 -33.98
CA LYS A 289 -22.11 -6.52 -34.85
C LYS A 289 -21.79 -6.58 -36.36
N GLN A 290 -20.79 -5.83 -36.81
CA GLN A 290 -20.42 -5.78 -38.23
C GLN A 290 -19.42 -6.87 -38.66
N LYS A 291 -18.92 -7.70 -37.73
CA LYS A 291 -17.91 -8.75 -37.95
C LYS A 291 -16.75 -8.33 -38.88
N VAL A 292 -16.25 -7.11 -38.70
CA VAL A 292 -15.11 -6.58 -39.49
C VAL A 292 -13.81 -7.10 -38.87
N PRO A 293 -13.01 -7.89 -39.59
CA PRO A 293 -11.75 -8.41 -39.06
C PRO A 293 -10.69 -7.31 -38.94
N GLU A 294 -9.85 -7.44 -37.92
CA GLU A 294 -8.65 -6.61 -37.78
C GLU A 294 -7.60 -6.98 -38.85
N PRO A 295 -6.87 -6.00 -39.42
CA PRO A 295 -5.77 -6.27 -40.35
C PRO A 295 -4.70 -7.19 -39.73
N LEU A 296 -4.26 -8.21 -40.48
CA LEU A 296 -3.27 -9.18 -39.99
C LEU A 296 -1.92 -8.54 -39.68
N GLU A 297 -1.59 -7.42 -40.33
CA GLU A 297 -0.39 -6.62 -40.07
C GLU A 297 -0.24 -6.30 -38.58
N LYS A 298 -1.34 -5.89 -37.92
CA LYS A 298 -1.36 -5.61 -36.48
C LYS A 298 -1.08 -6.88 -35.66
N GLY A 299 -1.67 -8.00 -36.06
CA GLY A 299 -1.46 -9.30 -35.43
C GLY A 299 -0.03 -9.80 -35.47
N ILE A 300 0.63 -9.63 -36.62
CA ILE A 300 2.03 -10.01 -36.83
C ILE A 300 2.92 -9.17 -35.91
N LEU A 301 2.75 -7.85 -35.90
CA LEU A 301 3.51 -6.95 -35.02
C LEU A 301 3.29 -7.29 -33.54
N ARG A 302 2.04 -7.50 -33.11
CA ARG A 302 1.74 -7.91 -31.73
C ARG A 302 2.39 -9.24 -31.36
N ALA A 303 2.36 -10.23 -32.25
CA ALA A 303 2.98 -11.52 -32.01
C ALA A 303 4.52 -11.43 -31.90
N LYS A 304 5.18 -10.56 -32.67
CA LYS A 304 6.64 -10.33 -32.56
C LYS A 304 7.04 -9.78 -31.20
N HIS A 305 6.23 -8.89 -30.65
CA HIS A 305 6.48 -8.27 -29.35
C HIS A 305 5.83 -9.02 -28.18
N ASN A 306 5.25 -10.20 -28.42
CA ASN A 306 4.54 -11.01 -27.42
C ASN A 306 3.42 -10.23 -26.68
N VAL A 307 2.70 -9.36 -27.40
CA VAL A 307 1.60 -8.55 -26.88
C VAL A 307 0.26 -9.11 -27.33
N PHE A 308 -0.74 -9.09 -26.46
CA PHE A 308 -2.07 -9.66 -26.71
C PHE A 308 -3.15 -8.58 -26.79
N VAL A 309 -4.10 -8.78 -27.70
CA VAL A 309 -5.20 -7.84 -27.90
C VAL A 309 -6.42 -8.24 -27.09
N PHE A 310 -7.15 -7.25 -26.57
CA PHE A 310 -8.44 -7.44 -25.92
C PHE A 310 -9.60 -7.28 -26.92
N LYS A 311 -10.84 -7.55 -26.49
CA LYS A 311 -12.02 -7.65 -27.38
C LYS A 311 -12.30 -6.41 -28.22
N ASP A 312 -11.83 -5.24 -27.78
CA ASP A 312 -12.04 -3.93 -28.40
C ASP A 312 -10.85 -3.47 -29.26
N GLY A 313 -9.82 -4.30 -29.43
CA GLY A 313 -8.62 -3.96 -30.20
C GLY A 313 -7.51 -3.27 -29.38
N THR A 314 -7.76 -2.99 -28.09
CA THR A 314 -6.77 -2.39 -27.18
C THR A 314 -5.87 -3.44 -26.55
N VAL A 315 -4.69 -3.02 -26.10
CA VAL A 315 -3.80 -3.81 -25.24
C VAL A 315 -3.95 -3.25 -23.83
N ARG A 316 -4.14 -4.12 -22.83
CA ARG A 316 -4.47 -3.69 -21.47
C ARG A 316 -3.54 -4.34 -20.45
N TYR A 317 -3.16 -3.56 -19.45
CA TYR A 317 -2.40 -4.01 -18.28
C TYR A 317 -3.24 -3.69 -17.04
N ASP A 318 -3.60 -4.72 -16.27
CA ASP A 318 -4.36 -4.51 -15.03
C ASP A 318 -3.37 -4.33 -13.88
N MET A 319 -3.43 -3.18 -13.20
CA MET A 319 -2.62 -2.84 -12.02
C MET A 319 -3.54 -2.41 -10.86
N THR A 320 -3.16 -2.72 -9.62
CA THR A 320 -3.77 -2.12 -8.43
C THR A 320 -3.20 -0.71 -8.27
N ASP A 321 -4.06 0.30 -8.22
CA ASP A 321 -3.69 1.68 -7.97
C ASP A 321 -3.79 2.04 -6.48
N VAL A 322 -2.88 2.91 -6.04
CA VAL A 322 -2.87 3.47 -4.69
C VAL A 322 -2.84 5.00 -4.84
N PRO A 323 -3.73 5.73 -4.17
CA PRO A 323 -3.77 7.19 -4.26
C PRO A 323 -2.51 7.79 -3.60
N VAL A 324 -1.88 8.72 -4.31
CA VAL A 324 -0.70 9.46 -3.84
C VAL A 324 -0.89 10.93 -4.22
N THR A 325 -0.66 11.83 -3.27
CA THR A 325 -0.76 13.29 -3.50
C THR A 325 0.60 13.95 -3.69
N HIS A 326 1.66 13.36 -3.13
CA HIS A 326 3.03 13.84 -3.18
C HIS A 326 3.98 12.68 -3.35
N PHE A 327 5.10 12.90 -4.03
CA PHE A 327 6.16 11.92 -4.19
C PHE A 327 7.52 12.62 -4.06
N ARG A 328 8.55 11.89 -3.64
CA ARG A 328 9.93 12.34 -3.76
C ARG A 328 10.50 11.80 -5.07
N PRO A 329 11.17 12.61 -5.91
CA PRO A 329 11.67 12.13 -7.21
C PRO A 329 12.51 10.84 -7.13
N GLY A 330 13.30 10.70 -6.06
CA GLY A 330 14.10 9.48 -5.81
C GLY A 330 13.28 8.21 -5.58
N GLU A 331 12.03 8.29 -5.11
CA GLU A 331 11.15 7.14 -4.88
C GLU A 331 10.68 6.49 -6.19
N ILE A 332 10.56 7.29 -7.25
CA ILE A 332 10.11 6.84 -8.58
C ILE A 332 11.25 6.76 -9.60
N GLY A 333 12.50 6.95 -9.15
CA GLY A 333 13.67 6.98 -10.04
C GLY A 333 13.65 8.13 -11.04
N LEU A 334 13.04 9.27 -10.68
CA LEU A 334 12.97 10.46 -11.51
C LEU A 334 14.12 11.43 -11.16
N PRO A 335 15.03 11.73 -12.10
CA PRO A 335 16.04 12.78 -11.90
C PRO A 335 15.40 14.16 -11.72
N VAL A 336 16.02 15.02 -10.90
CA VAL A 336 15.48 16.35 -10.57
C VAL A 336 15.42 17.25 -11.82
N GLU A 337 16.41 17.17 -12.70
CA GLU A 337 16.44 17.90 -13.96
C GLU A 337 15.24 17.52 -14.83
N ARG A 338 14.93 16.23 -14.90
CA ARG A 338 13.77 15.73 -15.64
C ARG A 338 12.45 16.14 -14.99
N ALA A 339 12.39 16.18 -13.67
CA ALA A 339 11.21 16.70 -12.96
C ALA A 339 10.95 18.17 -13.33
N ARG A 340 12.01 19.00 -13.40
CA ARG A 340 11.89 20.41 -13.82
C ARG A 340 11.42 20.54 -15.26
N GLU A 341 11.92 19.71 -16.18
CA GLU A 341 11.44 19.67 -17.57
C GLU A 341 9.96 19.27 -17.68
N LEU A 342 9.47 18.43 -16.76
CA LEU A 342 8.07 18.04 -16.67
C LEU A 342 7.17 19.11 -16.02
N GLY A 343 7.74 20.20 -15.51
CA GLY A 343 7.01 21.32 -14.92
C GLY A 343 6.97 21.35 -13.39
N TYR A 344 7.66 20.43 -12.70
CA TYR A 344 7.80 20.49 -11.24
C TYR A 344 8.84 21.55 -10.86
N THR A 345 8.36 22.75 -10.51
CA THR A 345 9.20 23.92 -10.24
C THR A 345 9.55 24.12 -8.77
N HIS A 346 8.62 23.74 -7.88
CA HIS A 346 8.75 23.91 -6.43
C HIS A 346 8.32 22.60 -5.74
N ALA A 347 8.82 22.38 -4.53
CA ALA A 347 8.37 21.31 -3.65
C ALA A 347 7.01 21.64 -3.01
N ALA A 348 6.45 20.66 -2.29
CA ALA A 348 5.14 20.78 -1.66
C ALA A 348 5.06 21.88 -0.59
N ASP A 349 6.19 22.20 0.05
CA ASP A 349 6.34 23.28 1.03
C ASP A 349 6.63 24.65 0.38
N GLY A 350 6.73 24.70 -0.95
CA GLY A 350 7.03 25.90 -1.72
C GLY A 350 8.52 26.17 -1.96
N SER A 351 9.42 25.29 -1.51
CA SER A 351 10.87 25.41 -1.72
C SER A 351 11.35 25.08 -3.14
#